data_AF-A0A1Y3SWG1-F1
#
_entry.id   AF-A0A1Y3SWG1-F1
#
_cell.length_a   1.000
_cell.length_b   1.000
_cell.length_c   1.000
_cell.angle_alpha   90.00
_cell.angle_beta   90.00
_cell.angle_gamma   90.00
#
_symmetry.space_group_name_H-M   'P 1'
#
loop_
_entity.id
_entity.type
_entity.pdbx_description
1 polymer ?
#
loop_
_entity_poly.entity_id
_entity_poly.type
_entity_poly.pdbx_seq_one_letter_code
_entity_poly.pdbx_strand_id
1 'polypeptide(L)' 'MSPLEKKRIAAVKTADAINAIEGAPISSYARSLSASWARGELTGEQMKQALLAHHRRIAEQERQSRV' A
#
# COMPACT_ATOMS: atom_id res chain seq x y z
N MET A 1 -19.88 7.17 4.78
CA MET A 1 -19.17 6.20 3.93
C MET A 1 -20.05 5.74 2.77
N SER A 2 -19.54 5.80 1.55
CA SER A 2 -20.25 5.32 0.36
C SER A 2 -20.30 3.77 0.28
N PRO A 3 -21.23 3.17 -0.49
CA PRO A 3 -21.22 1.71 -0.70
C PRO A 3 -19.90 1.20 -1.31
N LEU A 4 -19.28 1.98 -2.19
CA LEU A 4 -17.98 1.64 -2.79
C LEU A 4 -16.85 1.68 -1.76
N GLU A 5 -16.82 2.71 -0.90
CA GLU A 5 -15.85 2.84 0.18
C GLU A 5 -15.93 1.65 1.15
N LYS A 6 -17.14 1.22 1.53
CA LYS A 6 -17.33 0.01 2.37
C LYS A 6 -16.73 -1.25 1.72
N LYS A 7 -16.94 -1.44 0.41
CA LYS A 7 -16.37 -2.55 -0.35
C LYS A 7 -14.84 -2.48 -0.38
N ARG A 8 -14.27 -1.29 -0.58
CA ARG A 8 -12.82 -1.09 -0.56
C ARG A 8 -12.19 -1.34 0.81
N ILE A 9 -12.84 -0.88 1.90
CA ILE A 9 -12.40 -1.16 3.26
C ILE A 9 -12.40 -2.67 3.53
N ALA A 10 -13.44 -3.39 3.11
CA ALA A 10 -13.47 -4.85 3.22
C ALA A 10 -12.31 -5.50 2.45
N ALA A 11 -12.03 -5.04 1.22
CA ALA A 11 -10.91 -5.53 0.43
C ALA A 11 -9.55 -5.31 1.12
N VAL A 12 -9.32 -4.13 1.71
CA VAL A 12 -8.09 -3.84 2.48
C VAL A 12 -7.97 -4.77 3.67
N LYS A 13 -9.04 -4.97 4.45
CA LYS A 13 -9.02 -5.89 5.60
C LYS A 13 -8.72 -7.34 5.19
N THR A 14 -9.28 -7.79 4.08
CA THR A 14 -8.98 -9.13 3.55
C THR A 14 -7.51 -9.25 3.14
N ALA A 15 -6.97 -8.24 2.44
CA ALA A 15 -5.55 -8.23 2.08
C ALA A 15 -4.63 -8.23 3.31
N ASP A 16 -4.96 -7.45 4.33
CA ASP A 16 -4.21 -7.41 5.60
C ASP A 16 -4.26 -8.76 6.33
N ALA A 17 -5.40 -9.44 6.32
CA ALA A 17 -5.55 -10.76 6.91
C ALA A 17 -4.72 -11.82 6.16
N ILE A 18 -4.72 -11.80 4.83
CA ILE A 18 -3.88 -12.68 4.01
C ILE A 18 -2.40 -12.45 4.32
N ASN A 19 -1.97 -11.19 4.33
CA ASN A 19 -0.59 -10.81 4.66
C ASN A 19 -0.18 -11.28 6.06
N ALA A 20 -1.09 -11.22 7.03
CA ALA A 20 -0.83 -11.68 8.40
C ALA A 20 -0.66 -13.21 8.48
N ILE A 21 -1.43 -13.98 7.69
CA ILE A 21 -1.29 -15.44 7.60
C ILE A 21 0.09 -15.82 7.04
N GLU A 22 0.54 -15.09 6.01
CA GLU A 22 1.83 -15.33 5.35
C GLU A 22 3.03 -14.73 6.10
N GLY A 23 2.82 -14.09 7.26
CA GLY A 23 3.89 -13.42 8.00
C GLY A 23 4.54 -12.26 7.23
N ALA A 24 3.81 -11.63 6.30
CA ALA A 24 4.29 -10.56 5.43
C ALA A 24 3.72 -9.19 5.87
N PRO A 25 4.30 -8.54 6.90
CA PRO A 25 3.77 -7.29 7.42
C PRO A 25 3.83 -6.17 6.38
N ILE A 26 2.74 -5.43 6.27
CA ILE A 26 2.62 -4.28 5.38
C ILE A 26 3.32 -3.05 5.99
N SER A 27 4.08 -2.32 5.17
CA SER A 27 4.77 -1.08 5.60
C SER A 27 3.77 0.01 6.03
N SER A 28 4.21 0.96 6.86
CA SER A 28 3.40 2.11 7.27
C SER A 28 2.95 2.95 6.06
N TYR A 29 3.85 3.13 5.08
CA TYR A 29 3.57 3.86 3.85
C TYR A 29 2.48 3.17 3.02
N ALA A 30 2.59 1.85 2.79
CA ALA A 30 1.56 1.10 2.09
C ALA A 30 0.21 1.14 2.83
N ARG A 31 0.20 1.11 4.17
CA ARG A 31 -1.01 1.28 4.99
C ARG A 31 -1.71 2.61 4.76
N SER A 32 -0.96 3.71 4.69
CA SER A 32 -1.51 5.03 4.39
C SER A 32 -2.14 5.09 2.98
N LEU A 33 -1.49 4.50 1.98
CA LEU A 33 -2.02 4.44 0.62
C LEU A 33 -3.30 3.60 0.54
N SER A 34 -3.36 2.46 1.25
CA SER A 34 -4.56 1.62 1.34
C SER A 34 -5.75 2.37 1.93
N ALA A 35 -5.52 3.19 2.96
CA ALA A 35 -6.55 4.04 3.54
C ALA A 35 -7.04 5.11 2.54
N SER A 36 -6.13 5.80 1.86
CA SER A 36 -6.49 6.80 0.85
C SER A 36 -7.24 6.21 -0.34
N TRP A 37 -6.86 5.03 -0.83
CA TRP A 37 -7.60 4.32 -1.88
C TRP A 37 -9.00 3.90 -1.41
N ALA A 38 -9.11 3.40 -0.18
CA ALA A 38 -10.38 2.98 0.38
C ALA A 38 -11.37 4.14 0.45
N ARG A 39 -10.90 5.34 0.84
CA ARG A 39 -11.66 6.60 0.84
C ARG A 39 -11.88 7.18 -0.56
N GLY A 40 -11.18 6.68 -1.58
CA GLY A 40 -11.29 7.15 -2.96
C GLY A 40 -10.49 8.42 -3.27
N GLU A 41 -9.53 8.77 -2.42
CA GLU A 41 -8.61 9.90 -2.61
C GLU A 41 -7.58 9.63 -3.71
N LEU A 42 -7.35 8.36 -4.03
CA LEU A 42 -6.48 7.93 -5.11
C LEU A 42 -7.02 6.68 -5.82
N THR A 43 -6.66 6.53 -7.08
CA THR A 43 -6.98 5.34 -7.89
C THR A 43 -6.01 4.20 -7.59
N GLY A 44 -6.38 2.97 -7.96
CA GLY A 44 -5.47 1.83 -7.84
C GLY A 44 -4.18 2.01 -8.64
N GLU A 45 -4.25 2.68 -9.80
CA GLU A 45 -3.07 2.99 -10.60
C GLU A 45 -2.15 3.99 -9.89
N GLN A 46 -2.72 5.06 -9.31
CA GLN A 46 -1.95 6.03 -8.52
C GLN A 46 -1.28 5.39 -7.30
N MET A 47 -1.97 4.48 -6.61
CA MET A 47 -1.39 3.68 -5.52
C MET A 47 -0.17 2.88 -6.00
N LYS A 48 -0.32 2.14 -7.10
CA LYS A 48 0.74 1.31 -7.68
C LYS A 48 1.96 2.15 -8.04
N GLN A 49 1.76 3.28 -8.70
CA GLN A 49 2.86 4.18 -9.05
C GLN A 49 3.57 4.74 -7.82
N ALA A 50 2.83 5.14 -6.77
CA ALA A 50 3.39 5.62 -5.52
C ALA A 50 4.25 4.55 -4.82
N LEU A 51 3.76 3.31 -4.76
CA LEU A 51 4.52 2.18 -4.21
C LEU A 51 5.80 1.91 -4.99
N LEU A 52 5.72 1.85 -6.33
CA LEU A 52 6.90 1.63 -7.19
C LEU A 52 7.94 2.74 -7.01
N ALA A 53 7.51 4.00 -6.97
CA ALA A 53 8.41 5.13 -6.77
C ALA A 53 9.11 5.08 -5.40
N HIS A 54 8.38 4.71 -4.35
CA HIS A 54 8.93 4.54 -3.00
C HIS A 54 9.98 3.44 -2.95
N HIS A 55 9.69 2.26 -3.50
CA HIS A 55 10.65 1.15 -3.54
C HIS A 55 11.90 1.46 -4.38
N ARG A 56 11.76 2.17 -5.50
CA ARG A 56 12.91 2.64 -6.30
C ARG A 56 13.84 3.55 -5.49
N ARG A 57 13.30 4.48 -4.72
CA ARG A 57 14.12 5.37 -3.86
C ARG A 57 14.87 4.58 -2.80
N ILE A 58 14.22 3.64 -2.13
CA ILE A 58 14.87 2.79 -1.12
C ILE A 58 15.99 1.96 -1.76
N ALA A 59 15.71 1.33 -2.90
CA ALA A 59 16.72 0.54 -3.61
C ALA A 59 17.95 1.38 -4.01
N GLU A 60 17.74 2.62 -4.44
CA GLU A 60 18.83 3.53 -4.75
C GLU A 60 19.61 3.96 -3.51
N GLN A 61 18.95 4.25 -2.39
CA GLN A 61 19.61 4.58 -1.11
C GLN A 61 20.45 3.41 -0.60
N GLU A 62 19.92 2.18 -0.65
CA GLU A 62 20.64 0.96 -0.30
C GLU A 62 21.87 0.76 -1.19
N ARG A 63 21.77 1.04 -2.49
CA ARG A 63 22.88 0.96 -3.43
C ARG A 63 23.98 1.96 -3.08
N GLN A 64 23.62 3.21 -2.79
CA GLN A 64 24.56 4.27 -2.43
C GLN A 64 25.25 4.02 -1.08
N SER A 65 24.54 3.41 -0.13
CA SER A 65 25.06 3.11 1.21
C SER A 65 26.02 1.91 1.25
N ARG A 66 26.05 1.10 0.18
CA ARG A 66 26.92 -0.09 0.05
C ARG A 66 28.23 0.19 -0.72
N VAL A 67 28.39 1.40 -1.26
CA VAL A 67 29.58 1.86 -1.99
C VAL A 67 30.43 2.71 -1.04
#